data_AF-A0A2M7Z5C7-F1
#
_entry.id   AF-A0A2M7Z5C7-F1
#
_cell.length_a   1.000
_cell.length_b   1.000
_cell.length_c   1.000
_cell.angle_alpha   90.00
_cell.angle_beta   90.00
_cell.angle_gamma   90.00
#
_symmetry.space_group_name_H-M   'P 1'
#
loop_
_entity.id
_entity.type
_entity.pdbx_description
1 polymer ?
#
loop_
_entity_poly.entity_id
_entity_poly.type
_entity_poly.pdbx_seq_one_letter_code
_entity_poly.pdbx_strand_id
1 'polypeptide(L)' 'MKSILLIEDDPFLIDIYTTKFREAGFNVEVATDGEQGLRKLADSGP' A
#
# COMPACT_ATOMS: atom_id res chain seq x y z
N MET A 1 -9.76 11.30 3.84
CA MET A 1 -9.13 10.55 2.73
C MET A 1 -9.02 9.10 3.17
N LYS A 2 -9.46 8.12 2.37
CA LYS A 2 -9.34 6.71 2.75
C LYS A 2 -7.92 6.23 2.44
N SER A 3 -7.34 5.42 3.32
CA SER A 3 -6.00 4.85 3.17
C SER A 3 -6.09 3.40 2.70
N ILE A 4 -5.15 3.00 1.85
CA ILE A 4 -4.95 1.63 1.35
C ILE A 4 -3.52 1.21 1.72
N LEU A 5 -3.38 0.03 2.34
CA LEU A 5 -2.10 -0.67 2.46
C LEU A 5 -2.06 -1.75 1.37
N LEU A 6 -1.26 -1.54 0.34
CA LEU A 6 -1.00 -2.48 -0.74
C LEU A 6 0.18 -3.37 -0.35
N ILE A 7 -0.05 -4.69 -0.32
CA ILE A 7 1.01 -5.68 -0.09
C ILE A 7 1.23 -6.43 -1.41
N GLU A 8 2.38 -6.22 -2.05
CA GLU A 8 2.73 -6.91 -3.31
C GLU A 8 4.24 -7.03 -3.52
N ASP A 9 4.74 -8.14 -4.10
CA ASP A 9 6.18 -8.37 -4.29
C ASP A 9 6.72 -7.91 -5.66
N ASP A 10 5.87 -7.83 -6.69
CA ASP A 10 6.26 -7.35 -8.02
C ASP A 10 6.30 -5.80 -8.08
N PRO A 11 7.49 -5.18 -8.33
CA PRO A 11 7.62 -3.73 -8.41
C PRO A 11 6.83 -3.09 -9.56
N PHE A 12 6.57 -3.82 -10.64
CA PHE A 12 5.77 -3.34 -11.76
C PHE A 12 4.29 -3.22 -11.37
N LEU A 13 3.76 -4.20 -10.63
CA LEU A 13 2.37 -4.16 -10.16
C LEU A 13 2.17 -3.09 -9.08
N ILE A 14 3.16 -2.92 -8.20
CA ILE A 14 3.18 -1.81 -7.23
C ILE A 14 2.98 -0.47 -7.93
N ASP A 15 3.75 -0.19 -9.00
CA ASP A 15 3.70 1.09 -9.70
C ASP A 15 2.34 1.33 -10.35
N ILE A 16 1.79 0.31 -11.04
CA ILE A 16 0.47 0.38 -11.66
C ILE A 16 -0.61 0.68 -10.62
N TYR A 17 -0.69 -0.11 -9.55
CA TYR A 17 -1.76 0.04 -8.56
C TYR A 17 -1.62 1.33 -7.76
N THR A 18 -0.40 1.68 -7.35
CA THR A 18 -0.15 2.93 -6.61
C THR A 18 -0.57 4.14 -7.44
N THR A 19 -0.24 4.16 -8.73
CA THR A 19 -0.66 5.23 -9.65
C THR A 19 -2.18 5.30 -9.74
N LYS A 20 -2.85 4.17 -10.02
CA LYS A 20 -4.32 4.13 -10.20
C LYS A 20 -5.09 4.53 -8.94
N PHE A 21 -4.64 4.08 -7.78
CA PHE A 21 -5.31 4.42 -6.51
C PHE A 21 -5.06 5.87 -6.09
N ARG A 22 -3.87 6.42 -6.33
CA ARG A 22 -3.61 7.84 -6.09
C ARG A 22 -4.41 8.75 -7.04
N GLU A 23 -4.52 8.39 -8.32
CA GLU A 23 -5.41 9.06 -9.29
C GLU A 23 -6.87 9.06 -8.83
N ALA A 24 -7.31 7.99 -8.16
CA ALA A 24 -8.65 7.87 -7.58
C ALA A 24 -8.81 8.56 -6.21
N GLY A 25 -7.77 9.23 -5.70
CA GLY A 25 -7.84 10.05 -4.47
C GLY A 25 -7.61 9.28 -3.17
N PHE A 26 -7.04 8.07 -3.22
CA PHE A 26 -6.65 7.31 -2.03
C PHE A 26 -5.24 7.68 -1.57
N ASN A 27 -5.03 7.62 -0.25
CA ASN A 27 -3.67 7.54 0.28
C ASN A 27 -3.20 6.08 0.18
N VAL A 28 -2.02 5.84 -0.38
CA VAL A 28 -1.52 4.49 -0.64
C VAL A 28 -0.17 4.30 0.02
N GLU A 29 -0.11 3.34 0.93
CA GLU A 29 1.11 2.77 1.46
C GLU A 29 1.40 1.42 0.82
N VAL A 30 2.67 1.13 0.60
CA VAL A 30 3.13 -0.11 -0.02
C VAL A 30 3.95 -0.91 0.98
N ALA A 31 3.77 -2.22 0.99
CA ALA A 31 4.65 -3.21 1.59
C ALA A 31 5.03 -4.23 0.52
N THR A 32 6.30 -4.65 0.46
CA THR A 32 6.77 -5.61 -0.57
C THR A 32 6.71 -7.07 -0.14
N ASP A 33 6.28 -7.31 1.11
CA ASP A 33 6.17 -8.63 1.70
C ASP A 33 5.23 -8.60 2.92
N GLY A 34 4.95 -9.78 3.47
CA GLY A 34 4.06 -9.94 4.62
C GLY A 34 4.59 -9.33 5.92
N GLU A 35 5.90 -9.37 6.18
CA GLU A 35 6.48 -8.84 7.42
C GLU A 35 6.38 -7.31 7.45
N GLN A 36 6.71 -6.66 6.34
CA GLN A 36 6.53 -5.23 6.14
C GLN A 36 5.05 -4.84 6.23
N GLY A 37 4.15 -5.66 5.67
CA GLY A 37 2.71 -5.45 5.74
C GLY A 37 2.21 -5.46 7.18
N LEU A 38 2.60 -6.48 7.97
CA LEU A 38 2.23 -6.58 9.39
C LEU A 38 2.80 -5.43 10.22
N ARG A 39 4.05 -5.04 9.98
CA ARG A 39 4.67 -3.91 10.68
C ARG A 39 3.94 -2.60 10.39
N LYS A 40 3.64 -2.32 9.11
CA LYS A 40 2.90 -1.13 8.70
C LYS A 40 1.49 -1.10 9.26
N LEU A 41 0.81 -2.25 9.30
CA LEU A 41 -0.51 -2.36 9.91
C LEU A 41 -0.47 -2.08 11.42
N ALA A 42 0.57 -2.53 12.12
CA ALA A 42 0.74 -2.25 13.55
C ALA A 42 1.09 -0.77 13.84
N ASP A 43 1.89 -0.15 12.98
CA ASP A 43 2.26 1.27 13.08
C ASP A 43 1.08 2.21 12.71
N SER A 44 0.18 1.72 11.86
CA SER A 44 -1.09 2.37 11.53
C SER A 44 -2.07 2.13 12.66
N GLY A 45 -2.10 3.01 13.66
CA GLY A 45 -3.10 2.97 14.73
C GLY A 45 -4.55 2.86 14.19
N PRO A 46 -5.51 2.41 15.02
CA PRO A 46 -6.92 2.23 14.61
C PRO A 46 -7.56 3.48 14.01
#